data_AF-A0A4U0UC71-F1
#
_entry.id   AF-A0A4U0UC71-F1
#
_cell.length_a   1.000
_cell.length_b   1.000
_cell.length_c   1.000
_cell.angle_alpha   90.00
_cell.angle_beta   90.00
_cell.angle_gamma   90.00
#
_symmetry.space_group_name_H-M   'P 1'
#
loop_
_entity.id
_entity.type
_entity.pdbx_description
1 polymer ?
#
loop_
_entity_poly.entity_id
_entity_poly.type
_entity_poly.pdbx_seq_one_letter_code
_entity_poly.pdbx_strand_id
1 'polypeptide(L)'
;MLPAPIHLTHKYLLKTTPSHEPSLFLQIDLRLGRLTLSSQLNLSAALIDGSAPSMPDAILTASHSPLNDLSPVHAFQFVAAVLLLAVVLPLALHLRDEYLSFVALGPGGTPTTLAGFVRVKVLSLFALRDPYVPASHIPKRFQGSRGYLVNGLPERRRPRPVTKGIAPHRQVTQRAPPALYAQLALAIENLAASSDSHFRLGTSCFEKNGTALFSRSPTKRTCGGEIVHAHPSDGSMHLTLHPADARRVLEAGWGERHPLARGGWWERFVPGGFVMVYAPVEEGEVGIVMEVVRAGAWFVNGGEGVEGGGEGEGRRDSGYASEEEGIAEGGVGRSVEDGGSS
;
A
#
# COMPACT_ATOMS: atom_id res chain seq x y z
N MET A 1 10.90 0.58 3.25
CA MET A 1 12.14 1.12 2.65
C MET A 1 11.77 2.44 1.99
N LEU A 2 12.28 3.56 2.49
CA LEU A 2 12.15 4.86 1.81
C LEU A 2 12.80 4.77 0.42
N PRO A 3 12.25 5.41 -0.62
CA PRO A 3 12.96 5.53 -1.88
C PRO A 3 14.26 6.30 -1.64
N ALA A 4 15.38 5.74 -2.09
CA ALA A 4 16.65 6.46 -2.05
C ALA A 4 16.49 7.78 -2.81
N PRO A 5 17.00 8.90 -2.28
CA PRO A 5 16.95 10.17 -2.99
C PRO A 5 17.65 10.03 -4.35
N ILE A 6 17.02 10.52 -5.41
CA ILE A 6 17.63 10.65 -6.72
C ILE A 6 18.71 11.73 -6.58
N HIS A 7 19.96 11.31 -6.43
CA HIS A 7 21.10 12.22 -6.44
C HIS A 7 21.58 12.40 -7.88
N LEU A 8 21.26 13.56 -8.45
CA LEU A 8 21.82 14.03 -9.71
C LEU A 8 23.07 14.86 -9.36
N THR A 9 24.25 14.35 -9.69
CA THR A 9 25.51 15.08 -9.45
C THR A 9 26.02 15.57 -10.79
N HIS A 10 25.98 16.88 -11.03
CA HIS A 10 26.59 17.49 -12.22
C HIS A 10 28.01 17.93 -11.88
N LYS A 11 29.02 17.32 -12.51
CA LYS A 11 30.39 17.85 -12.51
C LYS A 11 30.68 18.44 -13.88
N TYR A 12 30.84 19.77 -13.93
CA TYR A 12 31.38 20.46 -15.10
C TYR A 12 32.88 20.61 -14.89
N LEU A 13 33.69 19.93 -15.70
CA LEU A 13 35.15 20.06 -15.70
C LEU A 13 35.55 20.77 -17.00
N LEU A 14 35.74 22.08 -16.92
CA LEU A 14 36.39 22.85 -17.99
C LEU A 14 37.90 22.62 -17.85
N LYS A 15 38.46 21.76 -18.70
CA LYS A 15 39.91 21.59 -18.80
C LYS A 15 40.39 22.36 -20.02
N THR A 16 40.94 23.56 -19.80
CA THR A 16 41.64 24.31 -20.86
C THR A 16 43.10 23.87 -20.86
N THR A 17 43.51 23.14 -21.90
CA THR A 17 44.93 22.92 -22.21
C THR A 17 45.30 23.72 -23.47
N PRO A 18 46.53 24.29 -23.58
CA PRO A 18 46.81 25.39 -24.52
C PRO A 18 46.90 25.01 -26.01
N SER A 19 46.38 23.87 -26.45
CA SER A 19 46.60 23.41 -27.84
C SER A 19 45.50 22.56 -28.48
N HIS A 20 44.28 22.47 -27.96
CA HIS A 20 43.16 21.85 -28.68
C HIS A 20 41.81 22.43 -28.26
N GLU A 21 40.85 22.42 -29.20
CA GLU A 21 39.49 22.98 -29.13
C GLU A 21 38.77 22.83 -27.77
N PRO A 22 37.91 23.80 -27.39
CA PRO A 22 37.09 23.67 -26.20
C PRO A 22 36.10 22.50 -26.36
N SER A 23 36.29 21.45 -25.58
CA SER A 23 35.37 20.30 -25.50
C SER A 23 34.48 20.46 -24.26
N LEU A 24 33.16 20.34 -24.46
CA LEU A 24 32.21 20.35 -23.35
C LEU A 24 32.09 18.92 -22.82
N PHE A 25 32.58 18.69 -21.59
CA PHE A 25 32.48 17.40 -20.91
C PHE A 25 31.20 17.33 -20.09
N LEU A 26 30.26 16.47 -20.49
CA LEU A 26 29.08 16.15 -19.69
C LEU A 26 29.15 14.70 -19.23
N GLN A 27 29.41 14.50 -17.93
CA GLN A 27 29.30 13.22 -17.26
C GLN A 27 27.98 13.18 -16.50
N ILE A 28 27.13 12.19 -16.82
CA ILE A 28 25.86 11.97 -16.14
C ILE A 28 25.96 10.65 -15.38
N ASP A 29 25.96 10.74 -14.06
CA ASP A 29 25.91 9.58 -13.18
C ASP A 29 24.50 9.45 -12.61
N LEU A 30 23.78 8.42 -13.04
CA LEU A 30 22.45 8.06 -12.55
C LEU A 30 22.58 6.88 -11.58
N ARG A 31 22.21 7.13 -10.31
CA ARG A 31 22.13 6.10 -9.28
C ARG A 31 20.67 5.75 -8.98
N LEU A 32 20.28 4.51 -9.25
CA LEU A 32 18.98 3.95 -8.86
C LEU A 32 19.21 2.70 -7.99
N GLY A 33 19.26 2.87 -6.67
CA GLY A 33 19.54 1.78 -5.74
C GLY A 33 20.96 1.20 -5.90
N ARG A 34 21.07 -0.08 -6.31
CA ARG A 34 22.36 -0.75 -6.59
C ARG A 34 22.83 -0.63 -8.04
N LEU A 35 22.01 -0.03 -8.91
CA LEU A 35 22.34 0.15 -10.33
C LEU A 35 22.99 1.52 -10.52
N THR A 36 24.19 1.51 -11.09
CA THR A 36 24.92 2.71 -11.52
C THR A 36 24.98 2.69 -13.03
N LEU A 37 24.43 3.73 -13.68
CA LEU A 37 24.61 3.98 -15.10
C LEU A 37 25.48 5.24 -15.22
N SER A 38 26.65 5.10 -15.85
CA SER A 38 27.54 6.23 -16.15
C SER A 38 27.69 6.33 -17.66
N SER A 39 27.45 7.53 -18.20
CA SER A 39 27.62 7.81 -19.63
C SER A 39 28.43 9.09 -19.80
N GLN A 40 29.33 9.07 -20.78
CA GLN A 40 30.20 10.19 -21.13
C GLN A 40 29.86 10.67 -22.54
N LEU A 41 29.54 11.95 -22.68
CA LEU A 41 29.35 12.62 -23.97
C LEU A 41 30.42 13.70 -24.14
N ASN A 42 31.11 13.65 -25.28
CA ASN A 42 32.14 14.60 -25.66
C ASN A 42 31.63 15.38 -26.88
N LEU A 43 31.32 16.67 -26.69
CA LEU A 43 31.00 17.57 -27.81
C LEU A 43 32.22 18.43 -28.12
N SER A 44 32.79 18.29 -29.32
CA SER A 44 33.84 19.18 -29.85
C SER A 44 33.24 20.46 -30.43
N ALA A 45 33.98 21.56 -30.36
CA ALA A 45 33.54 22.90 -30.78
C ALA A 45 33.30 23.07 -32.29
N ALA A 46 33.71 22.12 -33.13
CA ALA A 46 33.53 22.17 -34.59
C ALA A 46 32.06 22.26 -35.08
N LEU A 47 31.07 22.09 -34.21
CA LEU A 47 29.64 22.22 -34.55
C LEU A 47 29.07 23.64 -34.38
N ILE A 48 29.87 24.62 -33.92
CA ILE A 48 29.39 25.99 -33.63
C ILE A 48 29.84 27.03 -34.67
N ASP A 49 30.93 26.81 -35.40
CA ASP A 49 31.44 27.80 -36.37
C ASP A 49 31.64 27.15 -37.74
N GLY A 50 30.72 27.43 -38.67
CA GLY A 50 30.67 26.87 -40.03
C GLY A 50 31.78 27.37 -40.96
N SER A 51 33.04 27.17 -40.60
CA SER A 51 34.20 27.51 -41.44
C SER A 51 35.00 26.25 -41.80
N ALA A 52 35.09 25.98 -43.11
CA ALA A 52 35.88 24.89 -43.66
C ALA A 52 37.36 25.32 -43.81
N PRO A 53 38.34 24.53 -43.34
CA PRO A 53 39.74 24.80 -43.61
C PRO A 53 40.18 24.25 -44.98
N SER A 54 40.95 25.04 -45.72
CA SER A 54 41.62 24.65 -46.96
C SER A 54 43.05 24.16 -46.68
N MET A 55 43.35 22.92 -47.08
CA MET A 55 44.57 22.47 -47.79
C MET A 55 44.61 20.92 -47.84
N PRO A 56 45.23 20.33 -48.88
CA PRO A 56 45.14 18.90 -49.19
C PRO A 56 46.29 18.08 -48.55
N ASP A 57 46.13 16.76 -48.62
CA ASP A 57 47.11 15.70 -48.35
C ASP A 57 47.30 15.24 -46.90
N ALA A 58 46.27 14.57 -46.38
CA ALA A 58 46.45 13.47 -45.42
C ALA A 58 45.46 12.34 -45.76
N ILE A 59 45.97 11.35 -46.49
CA ILE A 59 45.25 10.14 -46.90
C ILE A 59 45.03 9.23 -45.67
N LEU A 60 43.76 9.14 -45.28
CA LEU A 60 43.04 7.95 -44.80
C LEU A 60 43.57 7.21 -43.54
N THR A 61 43.24 7.77 -42.39
CA THR A 61 42.54 6.99 -41.34
C THR A 61 41.31 7.75 -40.87
N ALA A 62 40.42 8.08 -41.80
CA ALA A 62 39.08 8.52 -41.44
C ALA A 62 38.31 7.29 -40.96
N SER A 63 38.42 6.99 -39.67
CA SER A 63 37.31 6.33 -38.97
C SER A 63 36.16 7.32 -39.04
N HIS A 64 35.41 7.30 -40.15
CA HIS A 64 34.16 8.02 -40.29
C HIS A 64 33.24 7.46 -39.21
N SER A 65 33.31 8.07 -38.03
CA SER A 65 32.32 7.87 -37.00
C SER A 65 31.05 8.48 -37.57
N PRO A 66 29.98 7.69 -37.80
CA PRO A 66 28.73 8.19 -38.40
C PRO A 66 28.05 9.31 -37.59
N LEU A 67 28.61 9.62 -36.42
CA LEU A 67 28.21 10.71 -35.53
C LEU A 67 28.79 12.08 -35.93
N ASN A 68 29.86 12.14 -36.72
CA ASN A 68 30.52 13.40 -37.10
C ASN A 68 29.80 14.15 -38.23
N ASP A 69 28.91 13.48 -38.98
CA ASP A 69 28.14 14.07 -40.08
C ASP A 69 26.72 14.50 -39.64
N LEU A 70 26.42 14.46 -38.34
CA LEU A 70 25.12 14.85 -37.81
C LEU A 70 25.02 16.39 -37.73
N SER A 71 23.97 16.96 -38.30
CA SER A 71 23.62 18.36 -38.04
C SER A 71 23.40 18.59 -36.53
N PRO A 72 23.60 19.81 -36.00
CA PRO A 72 23.36 20.12 -34.58
C PRO A 72 21.97 19.68 -34.09
N VAL A 73 20.96 19.74 -34.98
CA VAL A 73 19.58 19.31 -34.70
C VAL A 73 19.51 17.79 -34.52
N HIS A 74 20.14 17.02 -35.41
CA HIS A 74 20.17 15.56 -35.29
C HIS A 74 20.99 15.10 -34.07
N ALA A 75 22.09 15.80 -33.75
CA ALA A 75 22.86 15.54 -32.53
C ALA A 75 22.03 15.80 -31.26
N PHE A 76 21.29 16.91 -31.22
CA PHE A 76 20.38 17.23 -30.11
C PHE A 76 19.25 16.19 -29.97
N GLN A 77 18.60 15.82 -31.06
CA GLN A 77 17.55 14.79 -31.07
C GLN A 77 18.08 13.43 -30.60
N PHE A 78 19.27 13.05 -31.03
CA PHE A 78 19.91 11.81 -30.62
C PHE A 78 20.18 11.81 -29.10
N VAL A 79 20.78 12.87 -28.57
CA VAL A 79 21.04 13.00 -27.12
C VAL A 79 19.74 12.99 -26.33
N ALA A 80 18.72 13.74 -26.77
CA ALA A 80 17.40 13.75 -26.14
C ALA A 80 16.75 12.36 -26.13
N ALA A 81 16.84 11.62 -27.23
CA ALA A 81 16.32 10.26 -27.34
C ALA A 81 17.06 9.28 -26.41
N VAL A 82 18.40 9.38 -26.32
CA VAL A 82 19.20 8.56 -25.41
C VAL A 82 18.85 8.86 -23.96
N LEU A 83 18.71 10.13 -23.57
CA LEU A 83 18.32 10.53 -22.22
C LEU A 83 16.90 10.07 -21.88
N LEU A 84 15.96 10.22 -22.82
CA LEU A 84 14.59 9.73 -22.66
C LEU A 84 14.58 8.21 -22.45
N LEU A 85 15.32 7.47 -23.28
CA LEU A 85 15.43 6.01 -23.16
C LEU A 85 16.07 5.59 -21.83
N ALA A 86 17.11 6.30 -21.38
CA ALA A 86 17.79 6.03 -20.11
C ALA A 86 16.88 6.23 -18.88
N VAL A 87 15.80 7.01 -19.00
CA VAL A 87 14.80 7.19 -17.92
C VAL A 87 13.60 6.25 -18.11
N VAL A 88 13.07 6.17 -19.33
CA VAL A 88 11.84 5.40 -19.63
C VAL A 88 12.07 3.91 -19.49
N LEU A 89 13.21 3.38 -19.97
CA LEU A 89 13.46 1.94 -19.95
C LEU A 89 13.58 1.39 -18.51
N PRO A 90 14.40 1.96 -17.59
CA PRO A 90 14.43 1.50 -16.21
C PRO A 90 13.09 1.65 -15.49
N LEU A 91 12.35 2.74 -15.75
CA LEU A 91 11.03 2.94 -15.18
C LEU A 91 10.03 1.88 -15.67
N ALA A 92 10.03 1.56 -16.96
CA ALA A 92 9.17 0.53 -17.55
C ALA A 92 9.49 -0.86 -16.99
N LEU A 93 10.79 -1.20 -16.85
CA LEU A 93 11.22 -2.45 -16.24
C LEU A 93 10.81 -2.52 -14.76
N HIS A 94 10.98 -1.42 -14.02
CA HIS A 94 10.53 -1.33 -12.62
C HIS A 94 9.02 -1.55 -12.49
N LEU A 95 8.21 -0.84 -13.29
CA LEU A 95 6.75 -0.99 -13.27
C LEU A 95 6.30 -2.39 -13.68
N ARG A 96 7.00 -3.02 -14.63
CA ARG A 96 6.78 -4.43 -14.99
C ARG A 96 7.02 -5.35 -13.80
N ASP A 97 8.14 -5.21 -13.12
CA ASP A 97 8.49 -6.08 -11.99
C ASP A 97 7.54 -5.85 -10.80
N GLU A 98 7.11 -4.62 -10.57
CA GLU A 98 6.07 -4.31 -9.58
C GLU A 98 4.71 -4.90 -9.97
N TYR A 99 4.33 -4.85 -11.25
CA TYR A 99 3.10 -5.47 -11.72
C TYR A 99 3.14 -6.99 -11.59
N LEU A 100 4.24 -7.64 -11.95
CA LEU A 100 4.42 -9.08 -11.77
C LEU A 100 4.42 -9.45 -10.29
N SER A 101 5.02 -8.63 -9.43
CA SER A 101 4.97 -8.82 -7.98
C SER A 101 3.54 -8.71 -7.45
N PHE A 102 2.73 -7.78 -7.96
CA PHE A 102 1.32 -7.64 -7.62
C PHE A 102 0.51 -8.88 -8.06
N VAL A 103 0.71 -9.35 -9.30
CA VAL A 103 0.05 -10.57 -9.80
C VAL A 103 0.45 -11.80 -8.96
N ALA A 104 1.71 -11.88 -8.54
CA ALA A 104 2.23 -12.99 -7.73
C ALA A 104 1.62 -13.06 -6.30
N LEU A 105 0.97 -12.00 -5.82
CA LEU A 105 0.20 -12.05 -4.56
C LEU A 105 -1.08 -12.88 -4.67
N GLY A 106 -1.48 -13.23 -5.90
CA GLY A 106 -2.67 -14.01 -6.20
C GLY A 106 -3.94 -13.16 -6.26
N PRO A 107 -5.11 -13.80 -6.37
CA PRO A 107 -6.39 -13.10 -6.37
C PRO A 107 -6.65 -12.39 -5.04
N GLY A 108 -7.55 -11.41 -5.05
CA GLY A 108 -8.10 -10.77 -3.86
C GLY A 108 -9.12 -9.69 -4.19
N GLY A 109 -9.36 -8.78 -3.24
CA GLY A 109 -10.37 -7.73 -3.38
C GLY A 109 -10.19 -6.83 -4.62
N THR A 110 -8.94 -6.62 -5.06
CA THR A 110 -8.60 -5.93 -6.31
C THR A 110 -8.23 -6.95 -7.39
N PRO A 111 -8.85 -6.90 -8.58
CA PRO A 111 -8.50 -7.81 -9.68
C PRO A 111 -7.04 -7.69 -10.09
N THR A 112 -6.43 -8.80 -10.51
CA THR A 112 -5.02 -8.88 -10.99
C THR A 112 -4.82 -8.32 -12.40
N THR A 113 -5.57 -7.28 -12.76
CA THR A 113 -5.48 -6.57 -14.05
C THR A 113 -4.59 -5.34 -13.94
N LEU A 114 -4.20 -4.74 -15.08
CA LEU A 114 -3.46 -3.47 -15.08
C LEU A 114 -4.24 -2.35 -14.40
N ALA A 115 -5.56 -2.28 -14.60
CA ALA A 115 -6.43 -1.32 -13.92
C ALA A 115 -6.42 -1.54 -12.39
N GLY A 116 -6.41 -2.80 -11.94
CA GLY A 116 -6.25 -3.14 -10.53
C GLY A 116 -4.90 -2.71 -9.96
N PHE A 117 -3.82 -2.90 -10.71
CA PHE A 117 -2.49 -2.44 -10.33
C PHE A 117 -2.42 -0.92 -10.18
N VAL A 118 -2.94 -0.16 -11.16
CA VAL A 118 -3.02 1.31 -11.07
C VAL A 118 -3.84 1.74 -9.84
N ARG A 119 -4.95 1.06 -9.56
CA ARG A 119 -5.76 1.31 -8.37
C ARG A 119 -4.95 1.11 -7.08
N VAL A 120 -4.17 0.01 -6.98
CA VAL A 120 -3.30 -0.24 -5.81
C VAL A 120 -2.22 0.83 -5.68
N LYS A 121 -1.66 1.32 -6.79
CA LYS A 121 -0.69 2.41 -6.77
C LYS A 121 -1.29 3.71 -6.25
N VAL A 122 -2.50 4.07 -6.67
CA VAL A 122 -3.22 5.23 -6.12
C VAL A 122 -3.51 5.03 -4.63
N LEU A 123 -3.98 3.85 -4.22
CA LEU A 123 -4.25 3.54 -2.81
C LEU A 123 -2.98 3.61 -1.95
N SER A 124 -1.81 3.28 -2.50
CA SER A 124 -0.53 3.33 -1.79
C SER A 124 -0.14 4.73 -1.32
N LEU A 125 -0.64 5.78 -1.97
CA LEU A 125 -0.44 7.17 -1.54
C LEU A 125 -1.10 7.47 -0.18
N PHE A 126 -2.08 6.65 0.21
CA PHE A 126 -2.84 6.80 1.45
C PHE A 126 -2.47 5.74 2.50
N ALA A 127 -1.51 4.87 2.18
CA ALA A 127 -1.06 3.83 3.09
C ALA A 127 -0.42 4.42 4.36
N LEU A 128 -0.60 3.73 5.48
CA LEU A 128 0.08 4.02 6.73
C LEU A 128 1.60 4.00 6.51
N ARG A 129 2.29 4.99 7.09
CA ARG A 129 3.76 5.04 7.07
C ARG A 129 4.39 3.89 7.87
N ASP A 130 3.75 3.56 8.99
CA ASP A 130 4.16 2.46 9.86
C ASP A 130 2.91 1.67 10.30
N PRO A 131 2.72 0.43 9.80
CA PRO A 131 1.59 -0.41 10.18
C PRO A 131 1.76 -1.09 11.55
N TYR A 132 2.94 -1.01 12.17
CA TYR A 132 3.22 -1.66 13.46
C TYR A 132 2.82 -0.80 14.66
N VAL A 133 2.57 0.49 14.43
CA VAL A 133 2.19 1.42 15.50
C VAL A 133 0.66 1.47 15.64
N PRO A 134 0.13 1.33 16.87
CA PRO A 134 -1.30 1.50 17.14
C PRO A 134 -1.83 2.83 16.60
N ALA A 135 -3.13 2.91 16.34
CA ALA A 135 -3.75 4.16 15.91
C ALA A 135 -3.49 5.28 16.93
N SER A 136 -2.94 6.41 16.48
CA SER A 136 -2.61 7.56 17.34
C SER A 136 -3.87 8.29 17.83
N HIS A 137 -4.90 8.34 16.99
CA HIS A 137 -6.19 8.92 17.31
C HIS A 137 -7.20 7.82 17.61
N ILE A 138 -7.67 7.77 18.86
CA ILE A 138 -8.76 6.88 19.29
C ILE A 138 -10.04 7.71 19.33
N PRO A 139 -11.09 7.33 18.58
CA PRO A 139 -12.38 8.02 18.62
C PRO A 139 -12.91 8.17 20.05
N LYS A 140 -13.51 9.32 20.38
CA LYS A 140 -13.98 9.66 21.76
C LYS A 140 -14.78 8.53 22.41
N ARG A 141 -15.68 7.87 21.66
CA ARG A 141 -16.50 6.73 22.12
C ARG A 141 -15.71 5.54 22.66
N PHE A 142 -14.44 5.39 22.27
CA PHE A 142 -13.55 4.32 22.73
C PHE A 142 -12.51 4.81 23.73
N GLN A 143 -12.56 6.09 24.14
CA GLN A 143 -11.67 6.61 25.15
C GLN A 143 -12.15 6.13 26.53
N GLY A 144 -11.28 5.42 27.26
CA GLY A 144 -11.61 4.85 28.57
C GLY A 144 -12.33 3.50 28.54
N SER A 145 -12.79 3.03 27.37
CA SER A 145 -13.37 1.68 27.22
C SER A 145 -12.29 0.60 27.24
N ARG A 146 -12.65 -0.57 27.76
CA ARG A 146 -11.78 -1.75 27.82
C ARG A 146 -12.01 -2.61 26.59
N GLY A 147 -10.92 -3.22 26.10
CA GLY A 147 -11.00 -4.26 25.08
C GLY A 147 -11.26 -5.64 25.68
N TYR A 148 -11.48 -6.64 24.83
CA TYR A 148 -11.67 -8.04 25.23
C TYR A 148 -10.39 -8.67 25.80
N LEU A 149 -9.23 -8.32 25.24
CA LEU A 149 -7.93 -8.93 25.57
C LEU A 149 -7.33 -8.33 26.85
N VAL A 150 -8.11 -8.14 27.92
CA VAL A 150 -7.67 -7.45 29.14
C VAL A 150 -6.39 -8.04 29.75
N ASN A 151 -6.23 -9.36 29.67
CA ASN A 151 -5.08 -10.11 30.18
C ASN A 151 -3.86 -10.10 29.23
N GLY A 152 -3.98 -9.43 28.08
CA GLY A 152 -2.95 -9.38 27.06
C GLY A 152 -2.86 -10.67 26.23
N LEU A 153 -1.80 -10.74 25.42
CA LEU A 153 -1.42 -11.92 24.66
C LEU A 153 0.04 -12.26 25.02
N PRO A 154 0.44 -13.53 24.97
CA PRO A 154 1.85 -13.88 25.05
C PRO A 154 2.63 -13.22 23.91
N GLU A 155 3.88 -12.82 24.17
CA GLU A 155 4.74 -12.29 23.11
C GLU A 155 4.99 -13.33 22.02
N ARG A 156 4.89 -12.92 20.75
CA ARG A 156 5.22 -13.79 19.62
C ARG A 156 6.72 -14.06 19.64
N ARG A 157 7.09 -15.33 19.77
CA ARG A 157 8.49 -15.79 19.90
C ARG A 157 9.34 -15.48 18.67
N ARG A 158 8.71 -15.27 17.51
CA ARG A 158 9.38 -15.07 16.22
C ARG A 158 9.31 -13.60 15.80
N PRO A 159 10.29 -13.12 15.02
CA PRO A 159 10.19 -11.82 14.37
C PRO A 159 8.92 -11.74 13.52
N ARG A 160 8.43 -10.52 13.31
CA ARG A 160 7.31 -10.27 12.41
C ARG A 160 7.60 -10.82 11.01
N PRO A 161 6.66 -11.51 10.37
CA PRO A 161 6.84 -11.95 9.00
C PRO A 161 6.87 -10.75 8.04
N VAL A 162 7.54 -10.92 6.91
CA VAL A 162 7.46 -9.99 5.79
C VAL A 162 6.08 -10.12 5.13
N THR A 163 5.46 -8.97 4.92
CA THR A 163 4.17 -8.83 4.25
C THR A 163 4.33 -7.96 3.00
N LYS A 164 3.45 -8.14 2.01
CA LYS A 164 3.48 -7.38 0.75
C LYS A 164 2.06 -7.06 0.28
N GLY A 165 1.96 -5.97 -0.47
CA GLY A 165 0.70 -5.53 -1.07
C GLY A 165 -0.16 -4.69 -0.14
N ILE A 166 -1.30 -4.27 -0.68
CA ILE A 166 -2.32 -3.46 0.00
C ILE A 166 -3.69 -4.12 -0.20
N ALA A 167 -3.99 -4.52 -1.44
CA ALA A 167 -5.18 -5.28 -1.80
C ALA A 167 -4.88 -6.06 -3.09
N PRO A 168 -4.50 -7.35 -3.03
CA PRO A 168 -4.39 -8.16 -1.81
C PRO A 168 -3.21 -7.72 -0.92
N HIS A 169 -3.36 -7.93 0.39
CA HIS A 169 -2.31 -7.82 1.40
C HIS A 169 -1.98 -9.24 1.86
N ARG A 170 -0.71 -9.65 1.74
CA ARG A 170 -0.30 -11.06 1.92
C ARG A 170 0.92 -11.18 2.80
N GLN A 171 0.95 -12.30 3.52
CA GLN A 171 2.12 -12.73 4.26
C GLN A 171 3.02 -13.59 3.35
N VAL A 172 4.24 -13.13 3.09
CA VAL A 172 5.15 -13.80 2.13
C VAL A 172 6.22 -14.67 2.81
N THR A 173 6.34 -14.60 4.13
CA THR A 173 7.24 -15.46 4.93
C THR A 173 6.48 -16.03 6.11
N GLN A 174 6.96 -17.13 6.71
CA GLN A 174 6.30 -17.80 7.84
C GLN A 174 4.83 -18.19 7.53
N ARG A 175 4.54 -18.69 6.32
CA ARG A 175 3.19 -19.13 5.96
C ARG A 175 2.76 -20.32 6.82
N ALA A 176 1.46 -20.42 7.13
CA ALA A 176 0.95 -21.56 7.88
C ALA A 176 1.21 -22.87 7.11
N PRO A 177 1.74 -23.91 7.78
CA PRO A 177 1.68 -25.27 7.27
C PRO A 177 0.22 -25.68 6.99
N PRO A 178 -0.04 -26.51 5.96
CA PRO A 178 -1.41 -26.91 5.61
C PRO A 178 -2.22 -27.49 6.78
N ALA A 179 -1.57 -28.25 7.66
CA ALA A 179 -2.21 -28.83 8.84
C ALA A 179 -2.66 -27.76 9.86
N LEU A 180 -1.83 -26.75 10.13
CA LEU A 180 -2.19 -25.66 11.05
C LEU A 180 -3.24 -24.73 10.44
N TYR A 181 -3.18 -24.50 9.13
CA TYR A 181 -4.24 -23.76 8.43
C TYR A 181 -5.58 -24.51 8.50
N ALA A 182 -5.59 -25.83 8.28
CA ALA A 182 -6.80 -26.63 8.40
C ALA A 182 -7.38 -26.61 9.82
N GLN A 183 -6.53 -26.70 10.84
CA GLN A 183 -6.97 -26.57 12.25
C GLN A 183 -7.57 -25.18 12.53
N LEU A 184 -6.94 -24.12 12.02
CA LEU A 184 -7.45 -22.76 12.15
C LEU A 184 -8.80 -22.58 11.46
N ALA A 185 -8.93 -23.04 10.22
CA ALA A 185 -10.18 -22.99 9.47
C ALA A 185 -11.31 -23.74 10.21
N LEU A 186 -11.02 -24.96 10.67
CA LEU A 186 -11.96 -25.75 11.46
C LEU A 186 -12.36 -25.06 12.78
N ALA A 187 -11.42 -24.40 13.46
CA ALA A 187 -11.72 -23.65 14.67
C ALA A 187 -12.66 -22.46 14.42
N ILE A 188 -12.50 -21.76 13.29
CA ILE A 188 -13.42 -20.70 12.85
C ILE A 188 -14.80 -21.28 12.49
N GLU A 189 -14.85 -22.41 11.79
CA GLU A 189 -16.09 -23.11 11.45
C GLU A 189 -16.85 -23.57 12.70
N ASN A 190 -16.15 -24.15 13.67
CA ASN A 190 -16.73 -24.57 14.94
C ASN A 190 -17.33 -23.40 15.74
N LEU A 191 -16.72 -22.21 15.66
CA LEU A 191 -17.29 -21.00 16.27
C LEU A 191 -18.63 -20.62 15.63
N ALA A 192 -18.81 -20.88 14.33
CA ALA A 192 -20.09 -20.68 13.64
C ALA A 192 -21.10 -21.80 13.89
N ALA A 193 -20.64 -23.03 14.16
CA ALA A 193 -21.48 -24.22 14.27
C ALA A 193 -22.11 -24.42 15.66
N SER A 194 -21.70 -23.69 16.70
CA SER A 194 -22.29 -23.83 18.03
C SER A 194 -23.81 -23.58 18.02
N SER A 195 -24.59 -24.32 18.79
CA SER A 195 -26.07 -24.30 18.75
C SER A 195 -26.70 -22.94 19.07
N ASP A 196 -26.02 -22.10 19.87
CA ASP A 196 -26.39 -20.70 20.16
C ASP A 196 -25.57 -19.69 19.34
N SER A 197 -25.02 -20.08 18.17
CA SER A 197 -24.12 -19.19 17.44
C SER A 197 -24.85 -17.95 16.92
N HIS A 198 -24.41 -16.79 17.40
CA HIS A 198 -24.71 -15.49 16.81
C HIS A 198 -23.92 -15.27 15.51
N PHE A 199 -23.37 -16.33 14.91
CA PHE A 199 -22.42 -16.26 13.81
C PHE A 199 -22.88 -17.10 12.61
N ARG A 200 -22.38 -16.74 11.44
CA ARG A 200 -22.58 -17.47 10.19
C ARG A 200 -21.30 -17.44 9.35
N LEU A 201 -21.12 -18.45 8.52
CA LEU A 201 -20.07 -18.46 7.51
C LEU A 201 -20.58 -17.82 6.22
N GLY A 202 -19.66 -17.28 5.42
CA GLY A 202 -19.93 -16.73 4.10
C GLY A 202 -18.65 -16.43 3.34
N THR A 203 -18.78 -15.84 2.16
CA THR A 203 -17.64 -15.34 1.39
C THR A 203 -17.27 -13.93 1.86
N SER A 204 -15.98 -13.67 2.08
CA SER A 204 -15.49 -12.34 2.49
C SER A 204 -15.88 -11.25 1.49
N CYS A 205 -16.32 -10.09 1.99
CA CYS A 205 -16.58 -8.90 1.17
C CYS A 205 -15.28 -8.19 0.77
N PHE A 206 -14.28 -8.17 1.65
CA PHE A 206 -12.99 -7.52 1.41
C PHE A 206 -12.12 -8.32 0.45
N GLU A 207 -12.00 -9.63 0.70
CA GLU A 207 -11.17 -10.52 -0.10
C GLU A 207 -11.90 -10.98 -1.38
N LYS A 208 -13.24 -10.96 -1.37
CA LYS A 208 -14.13 -11.45 -2.45
C LYS A 208 -13.98 -12.94 -2.78
N ASN A 209 -13.18 -13.64 -1.99
CA ASN A 209 -12.94 -15.07 -2.03
C ASN A 209 -12.61 -15.56 -0.60
N GLY A 210 -12.63 -16.87 -0.38
CA GLY A 210 -12.32 -17.47 0.92
C GLY A 210 -13.48 -17.45 1.94
N THR A 211 -13.35 -18.30 2.97
CA THR A 211 -14.31 -18.43 4.07
C THR A 211 -14.12 -17.30 5.07
N ALA A 212 -15.21 -16.62 5.38
CA ALA A 212 -15.27 -15.56 6.38
C ALA A 212 -16.36 -15.86 7.42
N LEU A 213 -16.11 -15.41 8.65
CA LEU A 213 -17.06 -15.47 9.76
C LEU A 213 -17.77 -14.13 9.86
N PHE A 214 -19.09 -14.16 10.00
CA PHE A 214 -19.94 -12.98 10.14
C PHE A 214 -20.79 -13.08 11.40
N SER A 215 -21.13 -11.94 11.97
CA SER A 215 -22.22 -11.84 12.93
C SER A 215 -23.59 -11.89 12.23
N ARG A 216 -24.57 -12.55 12.86
CA ARG A 216 -25.98 -12.56 12.45
C ARG A 216 -26.71 -11.28 12.90
N SER A 217 -26.28 -10.70 14.01
CA SER A 217 -26.85 -9.48 14.59
C SER A 217 -25.72 -8.47 14.89
N PRO A 218 -25.01 -8.00 13.84
CA PRO A 218 -23.91 -7.09 14.04
C PRO A 218 -24.41 -5.72 14.48
N THR A 219 -23.90 -5.24 15.61
CA THR A 219 -23.96 -3.81 15.94
C THR A 219 -23.10 -3.01 14.96
N LYS A 220 -22.08 -3.63 14.37
CA LYS A 220 -21.23 -3.07 13.30
C LYS A 220 -21.45 -3.72 11.96
N ARG A 221 -22.07 -2.96 11.05
CA ARG A 221 -22.44 -3.48 9.73
C ARG A 221 -21.33 -3.36 8.67
N THR A 222 -20.07 -3.11 9.03
CA THR A 222 -18.96 -3.17 8.07
C THR A 222 -19.02 -4.52 7.35
N CYS A 223 -19.17 -4.48 6.02
CA CYS A 223 -19.29 -5.68 5.19
C CYS A 223 -20.40 -6.65 5.63
N GLY A 224 -21.51 -6.14 6.18
CA GLY A 224 -22.61 -6.98 6.66
C GLY A 224 -22.26 -7.78 7.92
N GLY A 225 -21.34 -7.27 8.75
CA GLY A 225 -20.95 -7.87 10.02
C GLY A 225 -19.78 -8.85 9.91
N GLU A 226 -18.90 -8.67 8.92
CA GLU A 226 -17.71 -9.51 8.76
C GLU A 226 -16.79 -9.36 9.98
N ILE A 227 -16.51 -10.47 10.65
CA ILE A 227 -15.64 -10.54 11.83
C ILE A 227 -14.22 -10.79 11.38
N VAL A 228 -14.01 -11.89 10.65
CA VAL A 228 -12.69 -12.35 10.22
C VAL A 228 -12.80 -13.06 8.86
N HIS A 229 -11.78 -12.91 8.03
CA HIS A 229 -11.53 -13.81 6.90
C HIS A 229 -10.08 -14.29 6.91
N ALA A 230 -9.90 -15.59 6.70
CA ALA A 230 -8.59 -16.21 6.62
C ALA A 230 -8.14 -16.34 5.16
N HIS A 231 -6.85 -16.13 4.91
CA HIS A 231 -6.24 -16.29 3.60
C HIS A 231 -5.79 -17.74 3.39
N PRO A 232 -6.39 -18.51 2.48
CA PRO A 232 -5.94 -19.88 2.22
C PRO A 232 -4.52 -19.97 1.66
N SER A 233 -4.03 -18.89 1.05
CA SER A 233 -2.72 -18.84 0.39
C SER A 233 -1.53 -18.78 1.34
N ASP A 234 -1.71 -18.22 2.54
CA ASP A 234 -0.63 -18.00 3.50
C ASP A 234 -1.00 -18.25 4.97
N GLY A 235 -2.29 -18.38 5.29
CA GLY A 235 -2.82 -18.64 6.63
C GLY A 235 -2.91 -17.43 7.56
N SER A 236 -2.52 -16.24 7.08
CA SER A 236 -2.84 -14.98 7.77
C SER A 236 -4.33 -14.66 7.64
N MET A 237 -4.80 -13.67 8.38
CA MET A 237 -6.21 -13.26 8.34
C MET A 237 -6.37 -11.77 8.58
N HIS A 238 -7.48 -11.21 8.12
CA HIS A 238 -7.90 -9.88 8.53
C HIS A 238 -9.14 -9.91 9.39
N LEU A 239 -9.18 -9.01 10.36
CA LEU A 239 -10.33 -8.77 11.23
C LEU A 239 -10.34 -7.35 11.76
N THR A 240 -11.50 -6.94 12.30
CA THR A 240 -11.67 -5.63 12.93
C THR A 240 -11.66 -5.78 14.45
N LEU A 241 -10.77 -5.05 15.13
CA LEU A 241 -10.57 -5.11 16.58
C LEU A 241 -10.91 -3.79 17.28
N HIS A 242 -11.25 -3.88 18.57
CA HIS A 242 -11.30 -2.71 19.45
C HIS A 242 -9.93 -2.03 19.50
N PRO A 243 -9.81 -0.68 19.53
CA PRO A 243 -8.50 -0.01 19.55
C PRO A 243 -7.54 -0.52 20.64
N ALA A 244 -8.07 -0.84 21.83
CA ALA A 244 -7.31 -1.42 22.94
C ALA A 244 -6.82 -2.86 22.69
N ASP A 245 -7.54 -3.65 21.90
CA ASP A 245 -7.17 -5.02 21.53
C ASP A 245 -6.19 -5.02 20.35
N ALA A 246 -6.44 -4.15 19.36
CA ALA A 246 -5.51 -3.91 18.25
C ALA A 246 -4.14 -3.51 18.79
N ARG A 247 -4.08 -2.60 19.78
CA ARG A 247 -2.82 -2.25 20.46
C ARG A 247 -2.11 -3.48 21.03
N ARG A 248 -2.81 -4.34 21.76
CA ARG A 248 -2.23 -5.55 22.37
C ARG A 248 -1.71 -6.55 21.34
N VAL A 249 -2.45 -6.75 20.25
CA VAL A 249 -2.04 -7.62 19.13
C VAL A 249 -0.76 -7.08 18.48
N LEU A 250 -0.68 -5.77 18.27
CA LEU A 250 0.52 -5.12 17.72
C LEU A 250 1.68 -5.24 18.70
N GLU A 251 1.52 -4.84 19.96
CA GLU A 251 2.59 -4.87 20.97
C GLU A 251 3.14 -6.28 21.20
N ALA A 252 2.28 -7.30 21.25
CA ALA A 252 2.69 -8.69 21.39
C ALA A 252 3.26 -9.31 20.09
N GLY A 253 3.30 -8.56 18.98
CA GLY A 253 3.91 -9.01 17.73
C GLY A 253 3.08 -9.95 16.87
N TRP A 254 1.77 -10.10 17.14
CA TRP A 254 0.89 -11.05 16.46
C TRP A 254 0.23 -10.52 15.18
N GLY A 255 0.32 -9.23 14.92
CA GLY A 255 -0.26 -8.65 13.71
C GLY A 255 0.27 -7.28 13.38
N GLU A 256 -0.23 -6.71 12.29
CA GLU A 256 0.01 -5.36 11.82
C GLU A 256 -1.29 -4.72 11.36
N ARG A 257 -1.40 -3.39 11.42
CA ARG A 257 -2.56 -2.70 10.89
C ARG A 257 -2.61 -2.89 9.38
N HIS A 258 -3.82 -3.00 8.84
CA HIS A 258 -3.98 -2.97 7.39
C HIS A 258 -3.45 -1.63 6.84
N PRO A 259 -2.72 -1.60 5.71
CA PRO A 259 -2.10 -0.38 5.20
C PRO A 259 -3.08 0.78 5.01
N LEU A 260 -4.36 0.50 4.75
CA LEU A 260 -5.40 1.51 4.57
C LEU A 260 -6.25 1.80 5.83
N ALA A 261 -5.93 1.21 6.99
CA ALA A 261 -6.65 1.42 8.25
C ALA A 261 -6.31 2.77 8.90
N ARG A 262 -6.41 3.87 8.14
CA ARG A 262 -5.89 5.19 8.51
C ARG A 262 -6.70 5.89 9.60
N GLY A 263 -7.98 5.58 9.72
CA GLY A 263 -8.90 6.32 10.59
C GLY A 263 -9.51 7.56 9.91
N GLY A 264 -10.38 8.27 10.62
CA GLY A 264 -11.08 9.47 10.13
C GLY A 264 -11.95 9.15 8.90
N TRP A 265 -11.95 10.03 7.89
CA TRP A 265 -12.72 9.83 6.65
C TRP A 265 -12.48 8.48 5.95
N TRP A 266 -11.27 7.91 6.10
CA TRP A 266 -10.92 6.61 5.54
C TRP A 266 -11.61 5.43 6.23
N GLU A 267 -12.13 5.62 7.45
CA GLU A 267 -12.86 4.57 8.16
C GLU A 267 -14.02 4.07 7.32
N ARG A 268 -14.65 4.91 6.49
CA ARG A 268 -15.74 4.53 5.58
C ARG A 268 -15.39 3.32 4.69
N PHE A 269 -14.15 3.20 4.27
CA PHE A 269 -13.68 2.15 3.36
C PHE A 269 -12.98 1.01 4.08
N VAL A 270 -12.17 1.34 5.09
CA VAL A 270 -11.40 0.37 5.88
C VAL A 270 -11.45 0.79 7.35
N PRO A 271 -12.01 -0.05 8.25
CA PRO A 271 -12.10 0.30 9.66
C PRO A 271 -10.73 0.66 10.26
N GLY A 272 -10.68 1.66 11.15
CA GLY A 272 -9.43 2.07 11.80
C GLY A 272 -8.77 0.96 12.62
N GLY A 273 -9.57 0.04 13.16
CA GLY A 273 -9.14 -1.16 13.88
C GLY A 273 -8.93 -2.39 12.99
N PHE A 274 -8.86 -2.23 11.67
CA PHE A 274 -8.65 -3.34 10.74
C PHE A 274 -7.18 -3.78 10.74
N VAL A 275 -6.95 -5.04 11.12
CA VAL A 275 -5.63 -5.61 11.41
C VAL A 275 -5.45 -6.88 10.59
N MET A 276 -4.23 -7.11 10.09
CA MET A 276 -3.77 -8.42 9.66
C MET A 276 -3.16 -9.16 10.84
N VAL A 277 -3.70 -10.32 11.20
CA VAL A 277 -3.09 -11.24 12.16
C VAL A 277 -2.26 -12.27 11.40
N TYR A 278 -1.05 -12.49 11.89
CA TYR A 278 -0.08 -13.36 11.23
C TYR A 278 -0.45 -14.83 11.34
N ALA A 279 -0.03 -15.59 10.34
CA ALA A 279 -0.32 -17.02 10.27
C ALA A 279 0.27 -17.79 11.46
N PRO A 280 -0.46 -18.79 12.01
CA PRO A 280 0.10 -19.72 12.98
C PRO A 280 1.10 -20.66 12.30
N VAL A 281 2.28 -20.83 12.89
CA VAL A 281 3.37 -21.66 12.36
C VAL A 281 3.87 -22.73 13.31
N GLU A 282 3.48 -22.68 14.58
CA GLU A 282 3.75 -23.74 15.55
C GLU A 282 2.50 -24.17 16.32
N GLU A 283 2.62 -25.31 17.01
CA GLU A 283 1.57 -25.85 17.86
C GLU A 283 1.21 -24.84 18.98
N GLY A 284 -0.08 -24.74 19.29
CA GLY A 284 -0.58 -23.78 20.28
C GLY A 284 -0.84 -22.36 19.74
N GLU A 285 -0.19 -21.93 18.65
CA GLU A 285 -0.44 -20.59 18.08
C GLU A 285 -1.85 -20.43 17.53
N VAL A 286 -2.48 -21.51 17.05
CA VAL A 286 -3.90 -21.49 16.63
C VAL A 286 -4.79 -21.03 17.78
N GLY A 287 -4.52 -21.48 19.02
CA GLY A 287 -5.27 -21.04 20.20
C GLY A 287 -5.14 -19.54 20.47
N ILE A 288 -3.92 -19.01 20.36
CA ILE A 288 -3.64 -17.57 20.53
C ILE A 288 -4.35 -16.75 19.45
N VAL A 289 -4.25 -17.17 18.19
CA VAL A 289 -4.93 -16.54 17.06
C VAL A 289 -6.45 -16.56 17.26
N MET A 290 -7.00 -17.67 17.76
CA MET A 290 -8.43 -17.77 18.05
C MET A 290 -8.90 -16.87 19.21
N GLU A 291 -8.06 -16.55 20.20
CA GLU A 291 -8.37 -15.50 21.18
C GLU A 291 -8.56 -14.14 20.52
N VAL A 292 -7.72 -13.83 19.51
CA VAL A 292 -7.84 -12.59 18.73
C VAL A 292 -9.12 -12.59 17.88
N VAL A 293 -9.49 -13.74 17.30
CA VAL A 293 -10.78 -13.91 16.60
C VAL A 293 -11.97 -13.66 17.54
N ARG A 294 -11.93 -14.20 18.76
CA ARG A 294 -12.98 -13.95 19.78
C ARG A 294 -13.08 -12.47 20.15
N ALA A 295 -11.95 -11.77 20.28
CA ALA A 295 -11.94 -10.33 20.52
C ALA A 295 -12.60 -9.55 19.38
N GLY A 296 -12.34 -9.93 18.12
CA GLY A 296 -13.02 -9.35 16.95
C GLY A 296 -14.53 -9.63 16.96
N ALA A 297 -14.92 -10.87 17.26
CA ALA A 297 -16.33 -11.26 17.34
C ALA A 297 -17.08 -10.46 18.42
N TRP A 298 -16.48 -10.32 19.61
CA TRP A 298 -17.01 -9.49 20.69
C TRP A 298 -17.16 -8.03 20.26
N PHE A 299 -16.17 -7.45 19.57
CA PHE A 299 -16.22 -6.06 19.13
C PHE A 299 -17.25 -5.79 18.05
N VAL A 300 -17.47 -6.74 17.12
CA VAL A 300 -18.48 -6.63 16.06
C VAL A 300 -19.90 -6.79 16.62
N ASN A 301 -20.07 -7.60 17.66
CA ASN A 301 -21.35 -7.84 18.33
C ASN A 301 -21.76 -6.76 19.36
N GLY A 302 -21.11 -5.59 19.35
CA GLY A 302 -21.50 -4.49 20.24
C GLY A 302 -20.75 -4.41 21.54
N GLY A 303 -19.47 -4.86 21.58
CA GLY A 303 -18.57 -4.62 22.71
C GLY A 303 -18.52 -3.17 23.19
N GLU A 304 -17.72 -2.88 24.21
CA GLU A 304 -17.77 -1.59 24.90
C GLU A 304 -17.48 -0.39 23.97
N GLY A 305 -18.25 0.70 24.14
CA GLY A 305 -18.16 1.90 23.30
C GLY A 305 -18.71 1.75 21.88
N VAL A 306 -19.42 0.64 21.58
CA VAL A 306 -20.10 0.42 20.31
C VAL A 306 -21.59 0.70 20.48
N GLU A 307 -22.03 1.85 19.99
CA GLU A 307 -23.47 2.16 19.89
C GLU A 307 -24.05 1.56 18.60
N GLY A 308 -25.29 1.06 18.70
CA GLY A 308 -26.01 0.48 17.57
C GLY A 308 -26.31 1.54 16.52
N GLY A 309 -25.67 1.43 15.35
CA GLY A 309 -26.11 2.18 14.18
C GLY A 309 -27.51 1.71 13.78
N GLY A 310 -28.47 2.64 13.73
CA GLY A 310 -29.88 2.38 13.45
C GLY A 310 -30.13 1.49 12.23
N GLU A 311 -31.32 0.90 12.19
CA GLU A 311 -31.80 -0.07 11.19
C GLU A 311 -31.51 0.41 9.75
N GLY A 312 -30.44 -0.13 9.16
CA GLY A 312 -30.05 0.11 7.78
C GLY A 312 -29.58 -1.21 7.16
N GLU A 313 -30.39 -1.77 6.28
CA GLU A 313 -30.06 -2.96 5.51
C GLU A 313 -28.96 -2.62 4.48
N GLY A 314 -27.90 -3.43 4.39
CA GLY A 314 -26.98 -3.40 3.24
C GLY A 314 -25.97 -2.25 3.12
N ARG A 315 -25.57 -1.55 4.19
CA ARG A 315 -24.48 -0.56 4.10
C ARG A 315 -23.13 -1.23 3.80
N ARG A 316 -22.46 -0.81 2.72
CA ARG A 316 -21.08 -1.18 2.36
C ARG A 316 -20.03 -0.26 2.99
N ASP A 317 -20.47 0.77 3.71
CA ASP A 317 -19.59 1.59 4.52
C ASP A 317 -19.33 0.91 5.87
N SER A 318 -18.28 1.32 6.57
CA SER A 318 -17.94 0.75 7.87
C SER A 318 -18.93 1.07 9.00
N GLY A 319 -19.95 1.91 8.74
CA GLY A 319 -20.81 2.48 9.76
C GLY A 319 -20.17 3.61 10.57
N TYR A 320 -18.97 4.10 10.19
CA TYR A 320 -18.24 5.14 10.93
C TYR A 320 -18.19 6.51 10.22
N ALA A 321 -19.21 6.88 9.45
CA ALA A 321 -19.34 8.27 9.05
C ALA A 321 -19.49 9.10 10.33
N SER A 322 -18.41 9.76 10.75
CA SER A 322 -18.41 10.72 11.84
C SER A 322 -19.43 11.81 11.50
N GLU A 323 -20.51 11.89 12.28
CA GLU A 323 -21.40 13.05 12.29
C GLU A 323 -20.70 14.33 12.81
N GLU A 324 -19.42 14.28 13.20
CA GLU A 324 -18.69 15.42 13.74
C GLU A 324 -17.90 16.27 12.72
N GLU A 325 -17.88 15.93 11.42
CA GLU A 325 -17.36 16.86 10.38
C GLU A 325 -18.51 17.36 9.50
N GLY A 326 -19.48 18.02 10.15
CA GLY A 326 -20.37 18.95 9.47
C GLY A 326 -19.53 20.06 8.85
N ILE A 327 -19.46 20.06 7.51
CA ILE A 327 -19.01 21.21 6.74
C ILE A 327 -19.86 22.39 7.23
N ALA A 328 -19.20 23.40 7.79
CA ALA A 328 -19.80 24.71 8.02
C ALA A 328 -20.10 25.34 6.64
N GLU A 329 -21.19 24.92 6.00
CA GLU A 329 -21.78 25.72 4.93
C GLU A 329 -22.58 26.84 5.57
N GLY A 330 -22.16 28.06 5.23
CA GLY A 330 -22.61 29.29 5.84
C GLY A 330 -24.12 29.48 5.77
N GLY A 331 -24.66 30.00 6.87
CA GLY A 331 -25.99 30.56 6.91
C GLY A 331 -26.12 31.66 5.87
N VAL A 332 -26.87 31.37 4.82
CA VAL A 332 -27.60 32.40 4.07
C VAL A 332 -29.03 32.30 4.56
N GLY A 333 -29.36 33.21 5.48
CA GLY A 333 -30.73 33.43 5.92
C GLY A 333 -31.60 33.77 4.71
N ARG A 334 -32.75 33.11 4.62
CA ARG A 334 -33.85 33.60 3.81
C ARG A 334 -35.10 33.58 4.68
N SER A 335 -35.38 34.77 5.20
CA SER A 335 -36.63 35.18 5.81
C SER A 335 -37.78 34.80 4.88
N VAL A 336 -38.76 34.07 5.40
CA VAL A 336 -40.11 34.04 4.84
C VAL A 336 -40.99 34.64 5.91
N GLU A 337 -41.44 35.85 5.64
CA GLU A 337 -42.40 36.59 6.43
C GLU A 337 -43.77 35.91 6.35
N ASP A 338 -44.36 35.66 7.51
CA ASP A 338 -45.78 35.39 7.68
C ASP A 338 -46.57 36.66 7.34
N GLY A 339 -47.36 36.60 6.26
CA GLY A 339 -48.38 37.60 5.92
C GLY A 339 -49.76 36.98 6.05
N GLY A 340 -50.38 37.14 7.21
CA GLY A 340 -51.79 36.81 7.43
C GLY A 340 -52.74 37.91 6.92
N SER A 341 -54.02 37.53 6.85
CA SER A 341 -55.23 38.35 6.63
C SER A 341 -55.62 38.63 5.18
N SER A 342 -56.58 37.86 4.65
CA SER A 342 -57.99 38.23 4.39
C SER A 342 -58.63 37.25 3.42
#